data_AF-A0A933F0W2-F1
#
_entry.id   AF-A0A933F0W2-F1
#
_cell.length_a   1.000
_cell.length_b   1.000
_cell.length_c   1.000
_cell.angle_alpha   90.00
_cell.angle_beta   90.00
_cell.angle_gamma   90.00
#
_symmetry.space_group_name_H-M   'P 1'
#
loop_
_entity.id
_entity.type
_entity.pdbx_description
1 polymer ?
#
loop_
_entity_poly.entity_id
_entity_poly.type
_entity_poly.pdbx_seq_one_letter_code
_entity_poly.pdbx_strand_id
1 'polypeptide(L)' 'MIRDRTRPAGAGFRVGDRVHHREFGEGLIVEVRERDGFEVLEIAFPDGIRRLTSL' A
#
# COMPACT_ATOMS: atom_id res chain seq x y z
N MET A 1 -9.72 -3.98 -21.13
CA MET A 1 -8.72 -4.57 -20.21
C MET A 1 -7.99 -3.43 -19.52
N ILE A 2 -7.72 -3.61 -18.22
CA ILE A 2 -6.99 -2.72 -17.29
C ILE A 2 -7.52 -1.29 -17.13
N ARG A 3 -8.48 -1.09 -16.21
CA ARG A 3 -8.82 0.26 -15.71
C ARG A 3 -7.79 0.67 -14.68
N ASP A 4 -7.02 1.67 -15.07
CA ASP A 4 -6.32 2.62 -14.21
C ASP A 4 -7.15 2.91 -12.95
N ARG A 5 -6.61 2.56 -11.79
CA ARG A 5 -7.09 3.04 -10.49
C ARG A 5 -5.95 3.79 -9.83
N THR A 6 -5.59 4.93 -10.42
CA THR A 6 -5.24 6.09 -9.58
C THR A 6 -6.45 6.38 -8.68
N ARG A 7 -6.47 5.80 -7.47
CA ARG A 7 -7.45 6.20 -6.46
C ARG A 7 -7.15 7.67 -6.12
N PRO A 8 -8.18 8.53 -5.99
CA PRO A 8 -7.98 9.90 -5.54
C PRO A 8 -7.31 9.85 -4.16
N ALA A 9 -6.42 10.81 -3.89
CA ALA A 9 -5.57 10.96 -2.70
C ALA A 9 -6.34 11.22 -1.38
N GLY A 10 -7.54 10.64 -1.22
CA GLY A 10 -8.39 10.75 -0.04
C GLY A 10 -9.12 9.46 0.33
N ALA A 11 -8.73 8.32 -0.23
CA ALA A 11 -9.24 7.01 0.17
C ALA A 11 -8.09 6.19 0.77
N GLY A 12 -8.01 6.15 2.11
CA GLY A 12 -6.98 5.45 2.88
C GLY A 12 -6.76 4.02 2.42
N PHE A 13 -5.55 3.52 2.67
CA PHE A 13 -5.11 2.21 2.23
C PHE A 13 -5.88 1.10 2.97
N ARG A 14 -6.13 -0.04 2.31
CA ARG A 14 -6.83 -1.18 2.93
C ARG A 14 -6.08 -2.48 2.74
N VAL A 15 -6.21 -3.37 3.72
CA VAL A 15 -5.75 -4.76 3.59
C VAL A 15 -6.40 -5.41 2.37
N GLY A 16 -5.58 -6.05 1.54
CA GLY A 16 -5.97 -6.65 0.27
C GLY A 16 -5.83 -5.73 -0.95
N ASP A 17 -5.56 -4.43 -0.76
CA ASP A 17 -5.25 -3.55 -1.89
C ASP A 17 -3.89 -3.92 -2.49
N ARG A 18 -3.80 -3.82 -3.82
CA ARG A 18 -2.52 -3.92 -4.54
C ARG A 18 -1.93 -2.53 -4.73
N VAL A 19 -0.64 -2.42 -4.49
CA VAL A 19 0.14 -1.20 -4.68
C VAL A 19 1.28 -1.48 -5.66
N HIS A 20 1.70 -0.46 -6.39
CA HIS A 20 2.88 -0.53 -7.24
C HIS A 20 3.96 0.38 -6.68
N HIS A 21 5.06 -0.21 -6.22
CA HIS A 21 6.22 0.51 -5.75
C HIS A 21 7.30 0.54 -6.83
N ARG A 22 7.90 1.71 -7.08
CA ARG A 22 8.87 1.91 -8.17
C ARG A 22 10.07 0.97 -8.09
N GLU A 23 10.54 0.67 -6.88
CA GLU A 23 11.73 -0.16 -6.66
C GLU A 23 11.40 -1.64 -6.40
N PHE A 24 10.22 -1.94 -5.84
CA PHE A 24 9.87 -3.29 -5.38
C PHE A 24 8.81 -3.97 -6.26
N GLY A 25 8.26 -3.25 -7.23
CA GLY A 25 7.22 -3.73 -8.12
C GLY A 25 5.85 -3.80 -7.44
N GLU A 26 5.04 -4.78 -7.82
CA GLU A 26 3.72 -4.98 -7.24
C GLU A 26 3.80 -5.54 -5.82
N GLY A 27 3.05 -4.96 -4.90
CA GLY A 27 2.90 -5.42 -3.53
C GLY A 27 1.44 -5.53 -3.11
N LEU A 28 1.17 -6.36 -2.12
CA LEU A 28 -0.14 -6.53 -1.50
C LEU A 28 -0.12 -5.96 -0.09
N ILE A 29 -1.05 -5.07 0.23
CA ILE A 29 -1.22 -4.59 1.59
C ILE A 29 -1.76 -5.73 2.44
N VAL A 30 -0.99 -6.16 3.44
CA VAL A 30 -1.36 -7.22 4.38
C VAL A 30 -1.77 -6.67 5.73
N GLU A 31 -1.34 -5.45 6.07
CA GLU A 31 -1.75 -4.77 7.30
C GLU A 31 -1.81 -3.25 7.12
N VAL A 32 -2.75 -2.61 7.81
CA VAL A 32 -2.87 -1.15 7.90
C VAL A 32 -3.06 -0.81 9.38
N ARG A 33 -2.19 0.04 9.92
CA ARG A 33 -2.28 0.55 11.29
C ARG A 33 -2.29 2.06 11.28
N GLU A 34 -3.28 2.66 11.91
CA GLU A 34 -3.27 4.10 12.19
C GLU A 34 -2.44 4.38 13.44
N ARG A 35 -1.51 5.33 13.33
CA ARG A 35 -0.70 5.79 14.46
C ARG A 35 -0.47 7.28 14.34
N ASP A 36 -0.78 8.02 15.40
CA ASP A 36 -0.44 9.44 15.57
C ASP A 36 -0.78 10.32 14.34
N GLY A 37 -1.91 10.04 13.67
CA GLY A 37 -2.40 10.81 12.52
C GLY A 37 -1.86 10.38 11.15
N PHE A 38 -1.10 9.29 11.05
CA PHE A 38 -0.64 8.69 9.80
C PHE A 38 -0.93 7.18 9.74
N GLU A 39 -1.05 6.65 8.52
CA GLU A 39 -1.19 5.21 8.28
C GLU A 39 0.19 4.55 8.11
N VAL A 40 0.42 3.46 8.82
CA VAL A 40 1.55 2.54 8.64
C VAL A 40 1.03 1.30 7.93
N LEU A 41 1.61 1.02 6.77
CA LEU A 41 1.24 -0.08 5.88
C LEU A 41 2.29 -1.17 5.97
N GLU A 42 1.86 -2.41 6.18
CA GLU A 42 2.68 -3.58 5.86
C GLU A 42 2.30 -4.11 4.48
N ILE A 43 3.30 -4.19 3.60
CA ILE A 43 3.12 -4.58 2.20
C ILE A 43 4.01 -5.80 1.94
N ALA A 44 3.39 -6.87 1.46
CA ALA A 44 4.08 -8.05 0.97
C ALA A 44 4.46 -7.86 -0.50
N PHE A 45 5.76 -7.83 -0.77
CA PHE A 45 6.36 -7.82 -2.10
C PHE A 45 6.96 -9.20 -2.42
N PRO A 46 7.30 -9.51 -3.69
CA PRO A 46 7.93 -10.78 -4.05
C PRO A 46 9.27 -11.03 -3.34
N ASP A 47 9.96 -9.97 -2.93
CA ASP A 47 11.26 -10.01 -2.25
C ASP A 47 11.16 -10.02 -0.71
N GLY A 48 9.98 -9.77 -0.15
CA GLY A 48 9.74 -9.76 1.30
C GLY A 48 8.66 -8.79 1.75
N ILE A 49 8.45 -8.72 3.07
CA ILE A 49 7.48 -7.79 3.68
C ILE A 49 8.20 -6.48 4.03
N ARG A 50 7.61 -5.34 3.66
CA ARG A 50 8.13 -4.01 3.93
C ARG A 50 7.08 -3.14 4.63
N ARG A 51 7.55 -2.29 5.55
CA ARG A 51 6.73 -1.30 6.27
C ARG A 51 6.91 0.07 5.64
N LEU A 52 5.82 0.68 5.19
CA LEU A 52 5.79 2.03 4.61
C LEU A 52 4.82 2.92 5.38
N THR A 53 5.11 4.21 5.48
CA THR A 53 4.20 5.22 6.04
C THR A 53 3.49 5.97 4.92
N SER A 54 2.21 6.31 5.10
CA SER A 54 1.37 7.03 4.13
C SER A 54 1.67 8.55 4.04
N LEU A 55 2.85 9.00 4.46
CA LEU A 55 3.26 10.41 4.46
C LEU A 55 3.62 10.93 3.06
#